data_AF-A0A8J2IY21-F1
#
_entry.id   AF-A0A8J2IY21-F1
#
_cell.length_a   1.000
_cell.length_b   1.000
_cell.length_c   1.000
_cell.angle_alpha   90.00
_cell.angle_beta   90.00
_cell.angle_gamma   90.00
#
_symmetry.space_group_name_H-M   'P 1'
#
loop_
_entity.id
_entity.type
_entity.pdbx_description
1 polymer ?
#
loop_
_entity_poly.entity_id
_entity_poly.type
_entity_poly.pdbx_seq_one_letter_code
_entity_poly.pdbx_strand_id
1 'polypeptide(L)'
;MSQQDSGSDGSISPSSSRSDDPPHWFVKGRDCHYLGHLEAIPINLGGTLHLVFKACVGYNDTEWNVFTSNDHGPVWDICFKLPCPGNNWIAKITIGSGSITELLRLVVAGEPQGAGYKYHRYSTVTHGERLTEAFIFESYLEGEERERVPRGPEMISTLRERLGFDVTEI
;
A
#
# COMPACT_ATOMS: atom_id res chain seq x y z
N MET A 1 3.23 29.53 63.06
CA MET A 1 2.51 30.48 62.18
C MET A 1 3.12 30.30 60.80
N SER A 2 2.66 29.38 59.95
CA SER A 2 1.37 29.23 59.24
C SER A 2 1.24 30.16 58.02
N GLN A 3 1.00 29.50 56.86
CA GLN A 3 0.48 29.94 55.54
C GLN A 3 1.52 30.52 54.55
N GLN A 4 1.84 29.81 53.43
CA GLN A 4 1.10 29.62 52.16
C GLN A 4 0.91 30.94 51.40
N ASP A 5 0.99 31.07 50.07
CA ASP A 5 1.40 30.30 48.88
C ASP A 5 1.43 31.38 47.78
N SER A 6 2.26 31.26 46.74
CA SER A 6 1.86 31.68 45.38
C SER A 6 2.94 31.29 44.37
N GLY A 7 2.74 30.13 43.77
CA GLY A 7 3.47 29.70 42.58
C GLY A 7 2.99 30.43 41.32
N SER A 8 3.87 30.44 40.33
CA SER A 8 3.51 30.50 38.91
C SER A 8 4.76 30.19 38.08
N ASP A 9 5.27 28.96 38.19
CA ASP A 9 6.13 28.44 37.13
C ASP A 9 5.22 28.11 35.96
N GLY A 10 5.27 28.97 34.95
CA GLY A 10 4.55 28.82 33.69
C GLY A 10 5.01 27.58 32.95
N SER A 11 4.51 26.42 33.37
CA SER A 11 4.51 25.22 32.55
C SER A 11 3.53 25.45 31.41
N ILE A 12 4.07 25.88 30.27
CA ILE A 12 3.38 25.82 28.98
C ILE A 12 3.07 24.35 28.76
N SER A 13 1.87 23.94 29.17
CA SER A 13 1.30 22.67 28.75
C SER A 13 1.06 22.81 27.25
N PRO A 14 1.68 22.00 26.38
CA PRO A 14 1.17 21.88 25.03
C PRO A 14 -0.17 21.16 25.18
N SER A 15 -1.24 21.94 25.26
CA SER A 15 -2.58 21.45 24.96
C SER A 15 -2.64 21.17 23.46
N SER A 16 -1.97 20.08 23.05
CA SER A 16 -2.34 19.39 21.83
C SER A 16 -3.64 18.68 22.15
N SER A 17 -4.74 19.35 21.86
CA SER A 17 -5.97 18.66 21.51
C SER A 17 -5.65 17.80 20.29
N ARG A 18 -5.10 16.61 20.53
CA ARG A 18 -5.06 15.57 19.51
C ARG A 18 -6.51 15.32 19.18
N SER A 19 -6.90 15.75 17.99
CA SER A 19 -7.96 15.09 17.27
C SER A 19 -7.53 13.63 17.19
N ASP A 20 -8.00 12.80 18.13
CA ASP A 20 -7.89 11.34 18.05
C ASP A 20 -8.76 10.79 16.91
N ASP A 21 -9.45 11.66 16.16
CA ASP A 21 -10.02 11.28 14.89
C ASP A 21 -8.87 11.01 13.92
N PRO A 22 -8.71 9.74 13.50
CA PRO A 22 -7.70 9.40 12.53
C PRO A 22 -8.02 10.13 11.22
N PRO A 23 -7.01 10.48 10.41
CA PRO A 23 -7.24 11.17 9.16
C PRO A 23 -8.23 10.38 8.29
N HIS A 24 -8.98 11.07 7.43
CA HIS A 24 -10.04 10.48 6.60
C HIS A 24 -9.59 9.31 5.70
N TRP A 25 -8.28 9.10 5.53
CA TRP A 25 -7.67 8.01 4.79
C TRP A 25 -7.16 6.84 5.67
N PHE A 26 -7.43 6.88 6.98
CA PHE A 26 -6.98 5.85 7.90
C PHE A 26 -7.75 4.55 7.66
N VAL A 27 -7.03 3.51 7.27
CA VAL A 27 -7.57 2.18 7.06
C VAL A 27 -7.98 1.58 8.42
N LYS A 28 -9.29 1.57 8.71
CA LYS A 28 -9.88 0.95 9.91
C LYS A 28 -10.02 -0.56 9.71
N GLY A 29 -9.40 -1.35 10.59
CA GLY A 29 -9.48 -2.81 10.60
C GLY A 29 -8.74 -3.39 11.80
N ARG A 30 -9.04 -4.65 12.17
CA ARG A 30 -8.26 -5.36 13.19
C ARG A 30 -6.80 -5.28 12.78
N ASP A 31 -5.94 -5.00 13.75
CA ASP A 31 -4.51 -4.84 13.56
C ASP A 31 -3.96 -5.84 12.52
N CYS A 32 -3.71 -5.37 11.30
CA CYS A 32 -3.09 -6.13 10.22
C CYS A 32 -1.63 -6.38 10.60
N HIS A 33 -1.39 -7.28 11.57
CA HIS A 33 -0.08 -7.70 12.04
C HIS A 33 0.60 -8.70 11.07
N TYR A 34 0.14 -8.84 9.82
CA TYR A 34 0.63 -9.87 8.91
C TYR A 34 1.11 -9.37 7.54
N LEU A 35 1.47 -8.09 7.43
CA LEU A 35 2.33 -7.63 6.34
C LEU A 35 3.69 -7.31 6.95
N GLY A 36 4.39 -8.35 7.41
CA GLY A 36 5.66 -8.24 8.12
C GLY A 36 6.65 -7.39 7.32
N HIS A 37 7.17 -6.33 7.92
CA HIS A 37 8.27 -5.52 7.37
C HIS A 37 8.08 -5.19 5.87
N LEU A 38 6.97 -4.52 5.52
CA LEU A 38 6.78 -4.00 4.17
C LEU A 38 7.75 -2.85 3.91
N GLU A 39 8.88 -3.18 3.32
CA GLU A 39 9.68 -2.24 2.56
C GLU A 39 8.83 -1.76 1.38
N ALA A 40 8.14 -0.63 1.53
CA ALA A 40 7.65 0.10 0.37
C ALA A 40 8.86 0.59 -0.36
N ILE A 41 8.96 0.29 -1.65
CA ILE A 41 9.99 0.91 -2.47
C ILE A 41 9.34 2.15 -3.06
N PRO A 42 9.56 3.36 -2.52
CA PRO A 42 9.15 4.56 -3.22
C PRO A 42 9.81 4.58 -4.58
N ILE A 43 8.96 4.75 -5.57
CA ILE A 43 9.32 4.83 -6.95
C ILE A 43 9.68 6.30 -7.23
N ASN A 44 10.76 6.52 -7.97
CA ASN A 44 11.43 7.80 -8.25
C ASN A 44 12.31 8.36 -7.11
N LEU A 45 12.67 7.56 -6.09
CA LEU A 45 13.62 7.96 -5.02
C LEU A 45 14.92 7.13 -5.03
N GLY A 46 15.33 6.64 -6.20
CA GLY A 46 16.62 5.97 -6.37
C GLY A 46 16.70 4.60 -5.70
N GLY A 47 15.56 3.92 -5.52
CA GLY A 47 15.50 2.58 -4.92
C GLY A 47 15.74 2.53 -3.41
N THR A 48 15.66 3.67 -2.70
CA THR A 48 15.73 3.66 -1.23
C THR A 48 14.45 3.03 -0.68
N LEU A 49 14.56 1.97 0.11
CA LEU A 49 13.43 1.27 0.73
C LEU A 49 12.89 2.12 1.89
N HIS A 50 11.59 2.39 1.91
CA HIS A 50 10.90 3.06 3.01
C HIS A 50 9.89 2.10 3.63
N LEU A 51 9.97 1.90 4.94
CA LEU A 51 8.95 1.13 5.64
C LEU A 51 7.62 1.88 5.59
N VAL A 52 6.56 1.23 5.09
CA VAL A 52 5.19 1.70 5.30
C VAL A 52 4.58 0.98 6.49
N PHE A 53 3.64 1.66 7.15
CA PHE A 53 2.93 1.08 8.28
C PHE A 53 1.84 0.09 7.83
N LYS A 54 1.02 0.44 6.82
CA LYS A 54 -0.02 -0.45 6.25
C LYS A 54 -0.24 -0.21 4.76
N ALA A 55 -0.53 -1.28 4.02
CA ALA A 55 -0.98 -1.26 2.62
C ALA A 55 -2.10 -2.29 2.39
N CYS A 56 -3.10 -1.96 1.58
CA CYS A 56 -4.19 -2.89 1.25
C CYS A 56 -4.78 -2.58 -0.12
N VAL A 57 -5.55 -3.53 -0.66
CA VAL A 57 -6.48 -3.25 -1.74
C VAL A 57 -7.79 -2.81 -1.11
N GLY A 58 -8.45 -1.81 -1.67
CA GLY A 58 -9.76 -1.41 -1.18
C GLY A 58 -10.63 -0.87 -2.30
N TYR A 59 -11.88 -0.56 -1.97
CA TYR A 59 -12.82 0.04 -2.90
C TYR A 59 -13.07 1.50 -2.56
N ASN A 60 -13.08 2.35 -3.58
CA ASN A 60 -13.71 3.67 -3.56
C ASN A 60 -14.90 3.60 -4.53
N ASP A 61 -16.12 3.63 -4.00
CA ASP A 61 -17.35 3.28 -4.72
C ASP A 61 -17.24 1.90 -5.39
N THR A 62 -17.21 1.86 -6.72
CA THR A 62 -17.12 0.63 -7.53
C THR A 62 -15.71 0.33 -8.03
N GLU A 63 -14.76 1.25 -7.83
CA GLU A 63 -13.40 1.12 -8.32
C GLU A 63 -12.48 0.64 -7.20
N TRP A 64 -11.71 -0.41 -7.47
CA TRP A 64 -10.68 -0.82 -6.53
C TRP A 64 -9.42 0.03 -6.71
N ASN A 65 -8.69 0.23 -5.63
CA ASN A 65 -7.41 0.93 -5.60
C ASN A 65 -6.49 0.27 -4.55
N VAL A 66 -5.22 0.68 -4.54
CA VAL A 66 -4.26 0.36 -3.48
C VAL A 66 -4.17 1.55 -2.54
N PHE A 67 -4.39 1.29 -1.26
CA PHE A 67 -4.37 2.29 -0.20
C PHE A 67 -3.23 2.02 0.75
N THR A 68 -2.68 3.09 1.31
CA THR A 68 -1.68 3.00 2.37
C THR A 68 -2.03 3.91 3.51
N SER A 69 -1.71 3.45 4.72
CA SER A 69 -1.65 4.30 5.90
C SER A 69 -0.19 4.50 6.20
N ASN A 70 0.33 5.70 5.93
CA ASN A 70 1.73 6.03 6.16
C ASN A 70 1.83 7.45 6.72
N ASP A 71 1.67 7.58 8.04
CA ASP A 71 1.53 8.86 8.74
C ASP A 71 2.69 9.84 8.50
N HIS A 72 3.86 9.33 8.08
CA HIS A 72 5.08 10.13 7.85
C HIS A 72 5.85 9.78 6.58
N GLY A 73 5.25 9.07 5.62
CA GLY A 73 5.97 8.67 4.40
C GLY A 73 5.15 8.79 3.12
N PRO A 74 5.66 8.26 2.00
CA PRO A 74 5.00 8.41 0.70
C PRO A 74 3.66 7.66 0.68
N VAL A 75 2.64 8.34 0.14
CA VAL A 75 1.28 7.83 -0.10
C VAL A 75 1.03 7.50 -1.57
N TRP A 76 1.93 7.96 -2.45
CA TRP A 76 1.91 7.79 -3.90
C TRP A 76 3.22 7.15 -4.37
N ASP A 77 3.21 6.55 -5.55
CA ASP A 77 4.40 5.97 -6.18
C ASP A 77 5.06 4.92 -5.28
N ILE A 78 4.26 3.92 -4.92
CA ILE A 78 4.57 2.89 -3.92
C ILE A 78 4.28 1.50 -4.49
N CYS A 79 5.06 0.50 -4.09
CA CYS A 79 4.81 -0.90 -4.40
C CYS A 79 5.12 -1.82 -3.22
N PHE A 80 4.49 -2.99 -3.22
CA PHE A 80 4.54 -3.98 -2.16
C PHE A 80 4.64 -5.38 -2.75
N LYS A 81 5.62 -6.16 -2.30
CA LYS A 81 5.67 -7.60 -2.56
C LYS A 81 4.70 -8.29 -1.61
N LEU A 82 3.85 -9.17 -2.16
CA LEU A 82 2.91 -9.94 -1.35
C LEU A 82 3.63 -11.14 -0.70
N PRO A 83 3.36 -11.45 0.59
CA PRO A 83 3.98 -12.55 1.32
C PRO A 83 3.33 -13.91 0.98
N CYS A 84 3.05 -14.15 -0.29
CA CYS A 84 2.50 -15.39 -0.83
C CYS A 84 3.51 -16.06 -1.78
N PRO A 85 3.37 -17.36 -2.08
CA PRO A 85 4.23 -18.04 -3.05
C PRO A 85 4.25 -17.33 -4.41
N GLY A 86 5.41 -17.28 -5.05
CA GLY A 86 5.63 -16.56 -6.30
C GLY A 86 6.27 -15.18 -6.10
N ASN A 87 6.21 -14.35 -7.12
CA ASN A 87 6.65 -12.97 -7.11
C ASN A 87 5.47 -12.03 -7.35
N ASN A 88 4.48 -12.04 -6.45
CA ASN A 88 3.27 -11.24 -6.60
C ASN A 88 3.44 -9.86 -5.96
N TRP A 89 2.85 -8.84 -6.59
CA TRP A 89 2.99 -7.46 -6.13
C TRP A 89 1.68 -6.69 -6.23
N ILE A 90 1.53 -5.68 -5.38
CA ILE A 90 0.54 -4.62 -5.54
C ILE A 90 1.26 -3.27 -5.58
N ALA A 91 0.73 -2.31 -6.34
CA ALA A 91 1.36 -0.99 -6.44
C ALA A 91 0.34 0.11 -6.70
N LYS A 92 0.75 1.35 -6.43
CA LYS A 92 0.02 2.57 -6.77
C LYS A 92 1.01 3.59 -7.29
N ILE A 93 0.84 4.03 -8.53
CA ILE A 93 1.72 5.04 -9.13
C ILE A 93 0.96 6.25 -9.61
N THR A 94 1.63 7.38 -9.65
CA THR A 94 1.17 8.57 -10.37
C THR A 94 1.37 8.35 -11.87
N ILE A 95 0.36 8.64 -12.68
CA ILE A 95 0.50 8.55 -14.14
C ILE A 95 1.35 9.72 -14.64
N GLY A 96 2.28 9.45 -15.56
CA GLY A 96 3.15 10.46 -16.17
C GLY A 96 4.43 10.80 -15.41
N SER A 97 4.66 10.19 -14.24
CA SER A 97 5.86 10.41 -13.41
C SER A 97 7.07 9.56 -13.81
N GLY A 98 6.93 8.61 -14.75
CA GLY A 98 7.97 7.62 -15.08
C GLY A 98 8.01 6.41 -14.13
N SER A 99 7.18 6.40 -13.07
CA SER A 99 7.17 5.36 -12.03
C SER A 99 6.96 3.94 -12.56
N ILE A 100 6.20 3.77 -13.64
CA ILE A 100 5.93 2.44 -14.19
C ILE A 100 7.21 1.72 -14.61
N THR A 101 8.22 2.42 -15.13
CA THR A 101 9.47 1.82 -15.57
C THR A 101 10.28 1.29 -14.40
N GLU A 102 10.35 2.04 -13.30
CA GLU A 102 11.05 1.60 -12.09
C GLU A 102 10.26 0.50 -11.37
N LEU A 103 8.92 0.59 -11.30
CA LEU A 103 8.06 -0.50 -10.79
C LEU A 103 8.37 -1.83 -11.48
N LEU A 104 8.39 -1.85 -12.82
CA LEU A 104 8.67 -3.07 -13.56
C LEU A 104 10.09 -3.61 -13.31
N ARG A 105 11.08 -2.72 -13.15
CA ARG A 105 12.45 -3.12 -12.78
C ARG A 105 12.50 -3.74 -11.39
N LEU A 106 11.76 -3.19 -10.43
CA LEU A 106 11.69 -3.72 -9.06
C LEU A 106 11.01 -5.07 -9.01
N VAL A 107 9.90 -5.24 -9.74
CA VAL A 107 9.21 -6.53 -9.86
C VAL A 107 10.18 -7.60 -10.37
N VAL A 108 10.91 -7.32 -11.46
CA VAL A 108 11.90 -8.25 -12.03
C VAL A 108 13.09 -8.48 -11.08
N ALA A 109 13.60 -7.43 -10.42
CA ALA A 109 14.70 -7.56 -9.47
C ALA A 109 14.33 -8.37 -8.22
N GLY A 110 13.05 -8.40 -7.86
CA GLY A 110 12.52 -9.21 -6.75
C GLY A 110 12.36 -10.70 -7.06
N GLU A 111 12.60 -11.11 -8.31
CA GLU A 111 12.56 -12.51 -8.73
C GLU A 111 13.81 -13.26 -8.26
N PRO A 112 13.67 -14.49 -7.72
CA PRO A 112 14.80 -15.39 -7.55
C PRO A 112 15.50 -15.61 -8.90
N GLN A 113 16.83 -15.65 -8.89
CA GLN A 113 17.61 -15.83 -10.11
C GLN A 113 17.18 -17.11 -10.85
N GLY A 114 16.80 -16.96 -12.12
CA GLY A 114 16.37 -18.07 -12.97
C GLY A 114 14.92 -18.54 -12.73
N ALA A 115 14.12 -17.84 -11.92
CA ALA A 115 12.73 -18.21 -11.69
C ALA A 115 11.87 -18.13 -12.97
N GLY A 116 12.10 -17.11 -13.82
CA GLY A 116 11.40 -17.01 -15.11
C GLY A 116 9.90 -16.80 -14.97
N TYR A 117 9.48 -15.99 -13.99
CA TYR A 117 8.06 -15.70 -13.79
C TYR A 117 7.46 -14.93 -14.97
N LYS A 118 6.24 -15.30 -15.33
CA LYS A 118 5.32 -14.54 -16.20
C LYS A 118 4.24 -13.90 -15.34
N TYR A 119 3.52 -12.91 -15.86
CA TYR A 119 2.62 -12.09 -15.06
C TYR A 119 1.28 -11.79 -15.75
N HIS A 120 0.21 -11.96 -14.98
CA HIS A 120 -1.05 -11.27 -15.26
C HIS A 120 -1.01 -9.91 -14.58
N ARG A 121 -1.21 -8.85 -15.37
CA ARG A 121 -1.33 -7.47 -14.88
C ARG A 121 -2.79 -7.06 -14.81
N TYR A 122 -3.21 -6.62 -13.65
CA TYR A 122 -4.51 -6.00 -13.39
C TYR A 122 -4.28 -4.55 -13.01
N SER A 123 -5.10 -3.65 -13.55
CA SER A 123 -4.98 -2.23 -13.22
C SER A 123 -6.31 -1.49 -13.27
N THR A 124 -6.38 -0.44 -12.46
CA THR A 124 -7.46 0.55 -12.40
C THR A 124 -6.84 1.93 -12.30
N VAL A 125 -7.40 2.87 -13.06
CA VAL A 125 -7.01 4.27 -13.04
C VAL A 125 -8.01 5.01 -12.16
N THR A 126 -7.52 5.79 -11.21
CA THR A 126 -8.36 6.60 -10.32
C THR A 126 -8.06 8.08 -10.51
N HIS A 127 -9.12 8.86 -10.65
CA HIS A 127 -9.10 10.31 -10.77
C HIS A 127 -9.38 10.94 -9.40
N GLY A 128 -8.33 11.34 -8.69
CA GLY A 128 -8.43 12.08 -7.43
C GLY A 128 -7.63 13.38 -7.49
N GLU A 129 -7.00 13.76 -6.37
CA GLU A 129 -6.03 14.87 -6.33
C GLU A 129 -4.90 14.70 -7.36
N ARG A 130 -4.56 13.44 -7.66
CA ARG A 130 -3.62 13.04 -8.71
C ARG A 130 -4.25 11.95 -9.56
N LEU A 131 -3.87 11.94 -10.83
CA LEU A 131 -4.18 10.81 -11.72
C LEU A 131 -3.25 9.65 -11.36
N THR A 132 -3.83 8.57 -10.87
CA THR A 132 -3.06 7.40 -10.38
C THR A 132 -3.51 6.11 -11.04
N GLU A 133 -2.61 5.15 -11.13
CA GLU A 133 -2.90 3.78 -11.57
C GLU A 133 -2.49 2.80 -10.47
N ALA A 134 -3.44 1.98 -10.05
CA ALA A 134 -3.21 0.88 -9.13
C ALA A 134 -2.92 -0.40 -9.92
N PHE A 135 -2.05 -1.26 -9.38
CA PHE A 135 -1.66 -2.51 -9.98
C PHE A 135 -1.78 -3.69 -9.03
N ILE A 136 -2.15 -4.83 -9.60
CA ILE A 136 -1.90 -6.15 -9.03
C ILE A 136 -1.14 -6.95 -10.09
N PHE A 137 -0.02 -7.55 -9.68
CA PHE A 137 0.79 -8.47 -10.47
C PHE A 137 0.65 -9.87 -9.89
N GLU A 138 -0.01 -10.75 -10.64
CA GLU A 138 -0.11 -12.19 -10.33
C GLU A 138 0.95 -12.93 -11.15
N SER A 139 1.97 -13.44 -10.47
CA SER A 139 3.06 -14.20 -11.07
C SER A 139 2.68 -15.67 -11.26
N TYR A 140 3.19 -16.29 -12.33
CA TYR A 140 3.10 -17.72 -12.58
C TYR A 140 4.34 -18.21 -13.33
N LEU A 141 4.65 -19.51 -13.18
CA LEU A 141 5.69 -20.15 -13.99
C LEU A 141 5.13 -20.63 -15.32
N GLU A 142 6.00 -20.81 -16.31
CA GLU A 142 5.59 -21.40 -17.59
C GLU A 142 4.99 -22.81 -17.37
N GLY A 143 3.77 -23.02 -17.89
CA GLY A 143 3.02 -24.26 -17.69
C GLY A 143 2.15 -24.29 -16.42
N GLU A 144 2.34 -23.35 -15.49
CA GLU A 144 1.50 -23.17 -14.28
C GLU A 144 0.48 -22.03 -14.43
N GLU A 145 0.30 -21.53 -15.66
CA GLU A 145 -0.59 -20.42 -15.95
C GLU A 145 -2.03 -20.77 -15.56
N ARG A 146 -2.58 -19.95 -14.66
CA ARG A 146 -4.02 -19.91 -14.42
C ARG A 146 -4.65 -18.94 -15.41
N GLU A 147 -5.90 -19.20 -15.75
CA GLU A 147 -6.68 -18.24 -16.52
C GLU A 147 -6.71 -16.89 -15.79
N ARG A 148 -6.48 -15.83 -16.57
CA ARG A 148 -6.54 -14.45 -16.11
C ARG A 148 -7.93 -14.18 -15.56
N VAL A 149 -7.99 -13.60 -14.36
CA VAL A 149 -9.27 -13.25 -13.74
C VAL A 149 -9.95 -12.18 -14.61
N PRO A 150 -11.20 -12.38 -15.06
CA PRO A 150 -11.90 -11.40 -15.88
C PRO A 150 -12.14 -10.12 -15.08
N ARG A 151 -12.15 -8.98 -15.78
CA ARG A 151 -12.56 -7.70 -15.16
C ARG A 151 -14.03 -7.80 -14.75
N GLY A 152 -14.34 -7.35 -13.54
CA GLY A 152 -15.69 -7.32 -13.00
C GLY A 152 -15.71 -7.20 -11.48
N PRO A 153 -16.91 -7.20 -10.86
CA PRO A 153 -17.08 -7.06 -9.41
C PRO A 153 -16.29 -8.10 -8.60
N GLU A 154 -16.23 -9.33 -9.11
CA GLU A 154 -15.58 -10.47 -8.45
C GLU A 154 -14.07 -10.57 -8.70
N MET A 155 -13.48 -9.63 -9.44
CA MET A 155 -12.06 -9.72 -9.78
C MET A 155 -11.18 -9.66 -8.52
N ILE A 156 -11.47 -8.72 -7.61
CA ILE A 156 -10.67 -8.54 -6.40
C ILE A 156 -10.95 -9.61 -5.37
N SER A 157 -12.19 -10.09 -5.23
CA SER A 157 -12.51 -11.23 -4.36
C SER A 157 -11.73 -12.48 -4.79
N THR A 158 -11.70 -12.76 -6.10
CA THR A 158 -10.94 -13.88 -6.67
C THR A 158 -9.42 -13.69 -6.48
N LEU A 159 -8.89 -12.50 -6.75
CA LEU A 159 -7.45 -12.23 -6.59
C LEU A 159 -7.03 -12.27 -5.13
N ARG A 160 -7.89 -11.83 -4.20
CA ARG A 160 -7.66 -11.98 -2.76
C ARG A 160 -7.49 -13.45 -2.37
N GLU A 161 -8.37 -14.32 -2.84
CA GLU A 161 -8.28 -15.76 -2.54
C GLU A 161 -7.01 -16.40 -3.12
N ARG A 162 -6.57 -15.94 -4.30
CA ARG A 162 -5.35 -16.45 -4.94
C ARG A 162 -4.06 -15.92 -4.30
N LEU A 163 -4.05 -14.66 -3.90
CA LEU A 163 -2.82 -13.92 -3.53
C LEU A 163 -2.72 -13.58 -2.03
N GLY A 164 -3.80 -13.71 -1.27
CA GLY A 164 -3.82 -13.56 0.18
C GLY A 164 -3.64 -12.13 0.70
N PHE A 165 -3.95 -11.10 -0.09
CA PHE A 165 -3.93 -9.71 0.38
C PHE A 165 -5.25 -9.31 1.07
N ASP A 166 -5.22 -8.37 2.01
CA ASP A 166 -6.43 -7.86 2.65
C ASP A 166 -7.21 -6.90 1.75
N VAL A 167 -8.55 -6.96 1.86
CA VAL A 167 -9.48 -6.05 1.16
C VAL A 167 -10.26 -5.23 2.19
N THR A 168 -10.28 -3.91 2.04
CA THR A 168 -11.04 -2.99 2.89
C THR A 168 -12.05 -2.17 2.10
N GLU A 169 -13.16 -1.81 2.72
CA GLU A 169 -14.02 -0.72 2.26
C GLU A 169 -13.51 0.58 2.89
N ILE A 170 -13.49 1.68 2.13
CA ILE A 170 -13.01 3.00 2.56
C ILE A 170 -14.12 4.03 2.45
#